data_AF-M3YRG9-F1
#
_entry.id   AF-M3YRG9-F1
#
_cell.length_a   1.000
_cell.length_b   1.000
_cell.length_c   1.000
_cell.angle_alpha   90.00
_cell.angle_beta   90.00
_cell.angle_gamma   90.00
#
_symmetry.space_group_name_H-M   'P 1'
#
loop_
_entity.id
_entity.type
_entity.pdbx_description
1 polymer ?
#
loop_
_entity_poly.entity_id
_entity_poly.type
_entity_poly.pdbx_seq_one_letter_code
_entity_poly.pdbx_strand_id
1 'polypeptide(L)'
;MFLFCLSVFLFFFFNVKLLHLQSNSSVYLCFGHDSSPFPPSCVLHPLNSELLLGPGVFLSLYTNCCWLCSPWSSVPSCSLTKGLFCVAQFWSSLFSLWLQPLNRKYSPAGNQTRADMNPEAQQDVSVSQGIRMMFYMVKPNETSFQTLEEVPDYVKQATPFFISLMLLELAISWILKGKPSGRLDNALTSISAGIFSRLPSLFSRSLELTTYIYIWENYRLISLPWHSPWTWYLTFLGVDFGYYWFHRMAHEVNIMWAGHQTHHSSEDYNLSTALRQSVLQLYTSWIFYSPLALFIPPSVYAVHLQFNLLYQFWIHTEVIDNLGPLELIINTPSHHRVHHGRNRYCIDKNYAGVLIIWDRIFGTFEAENEKVVYGLTHPINTFEPFKVQFHHLVYIWTTFWATPGFFNKFSVIFKGPGWGPGKPRLGLREEIPEVTGEEVPFSSPVSYLLRIYAVVQFALMLAFYEEAFADKAALSQVTLLLKVCFIILTLTSIGFLLDQRPKAAVLETFRCLVFLMLYKFGHLKPFIPSLSFAFEIFFPVCIAFWGVRSMKLASGPWK
;
A
#
# COMPACT_ATOMS: atom_id res chain seq x y z
N MET A 1 -9.93 7.71 21.93
CA MET A 1 -9.46 8.00 20.56
C MET A 1 -9.64 9.47 20.20
N PHE A 2 -10.85 10.02 20.11
CA PHE A 2 -11.06 11.46 19.81
C PHE A 2 -10.24 12.43 20.70
N LEU A 3 -10.30 12.26 22.03
CA LEU A 3 -9.48 13.02 22.99
C LEU A 3 -7.94 12.87 22.82
N PHE A 4 -7.50 11.79 22.19
CA PHE A 4 -6.09 11.56 21.85
C PHE A 4 -5.73 12.31 20.56
N CYS A 5 -6.54 12.21 19.51
CA CYS A 5 -6.39 13.03 18.30
C CYS A 5 -6.41 14.54 18.61
N LEU A 6 -7.24 14.97 19.58
CA LEU A 6 -7.33 16.36 20.02
C LEU A 6 -6.07 16.84 20.77
N SER A 7 -5.46 16.02 21.64
CA SER A 7 -4.19 16.37 22.28
C SER A 7 -3.01 16.35 21.30
N VAL A 8 -3.09 15.53 20.25
CA VAL A 8 -2.10 15.47 19.16
C VAL A 8 -2.13 16.71 18.27
N PHE A 9 -3.31 17.28 17.99
CA PHE A 9 -3.41 18.56 17.28
C PHE A 9 -2.74 19.71 18.03
N LEU A 10 -2.96 19.77 19.36
CA LEU A 10 -2.28 20.72 20.24
C LEU A 10 -0.75 20.50 20.24
N PHE A 11 -0.29 19.25 20.24
CA PHE A 11 1.15 18.93 20.20
C PHE A 11 1.82 19.39 18.89
N PHE A 12 1.13 19.27 17.76
CA PHE A 12 1.67 19.64 16.44
C PHE A 12 1.83 21.15 16.25
N PHE A 13 0.91 21.97 16.76
CA PHE A 13 0.96 23.44 16.62
C PHE A 13 1.80 24.14 17.70
N PHE A 14 1.80 23.68 18.96
CA PHE A 14 2.46 24.40 20.06
C PHE A 14 3.96 24.08 20.26
N ASN A 15 4.57 23.21 19.43
CA ASN A 15 6.01 22.92 19.50
C ASN A 15 6.90 23.76 18.57
N VAL A 16 6.34 24.67 17.77
CA VAL A 16 7.12 25.79 17.24
C VAL A 16 7.37 26.74 18.41
N LYS A 17 8.63 26.93 18.80
CA LYS A 17 9.00 27.87 19.86
C LYS A 17 8.53 29.29 19.50
N LEU A 18 7.48 29.75 20.18
CA LEU A 18 7.16 31.17 20.30
C LEU A 18 8.38 31.88 20.90
N LEU A 19 9.08 32.65 20.06
CA LEU A 19 10.03 33.64 20.53
C LEU A 19 9.27 34.70 21.32
N HIS A 20 9.60 34.84 22.60
CA HIS A 20 8.98 35.82 23.48
C HIS A 20 9.30 37.25 23.00
N LEU A 21 8.32 37.89 22.35
CA LEU A 21 8.24 39.34 22.25
C LEU A 21 7.14 39.81 23.20
N GLN A 22 7.55 40.36 24.35
CA GLN A 22 6.61 40.96 25.31
C GLN A 22 6.18 42.34 24.83
N SER A 23 4.87 42.58 24.81
CA SER A 23 4.24 43.91 24.83
C SER A 23 4.50 44.80 23.58
N ASN A 24 3.65 45.77 23.21
CA ASN A 24 2.35 46.17 23.75
C ASN A 24 1.57 46.86 22.61
N SER A 25 0.28 46.57 22.43
CA SER A 25 -0.79 47.50 21.95
C SER A 25 -2.06 46.74 21.57
N SER A 26 -3.17 47.04 22.23
CA SER A 26 -4.51 46.60 21.81
C SER A 26 -5.13 47.62 20.87
N VAL A 27 -5.59 47.20 19.68
CA VAL A 27 -6.45 48.01 18.81
C VAL A 27 -7.60 47.13 18.30
N TYR A 28 -8.79 47.72 18.17
CA TYR A 28 -10.06 47.03 17.97
C TYR A 28 -10.30 46.62 16.51
N LEU A 29 -11.03 45.51 16.33
CA LEU A 29 -11.69 45.18 15.07
C LEU A 29 -12.96 46.04 14.92
N CYS A 30 -13.06 46.78 13.82
CA CYS A 30 -14.29 47.41 13.36
C CYS A 30 -14.73 46.77 12.03
N PHE A 31 -15.99 46.32 11.97
CA PHE A 31 -16.62 45.95 10.70
C PHE A 31 -17.16 47.20 10.00
N GLY A 32 -17.07 47.21 8.66
CA GLY A 32 -17.63 48.25 7.79
C GLY A 32 -18.00 47.64 6.44
N HIS A 33 -19.07 48.14 5.82
CA HIS A 33 -19.69 47.56 4.63
C HIS A 33 -19.59 48.52 3.41
N ASP A 34 -19.85 47.96 2.22
CA ASP A 34 -20.28 48.62 0.96
C ASP A 34 -19.28 49.32 0.00
N SER A 35 -19.40 48.87 -1.28
CA SER A 35 -19.30 49.61 -2.56
C SER A 35 -18.06 50.45 -2.99
N SER A 36 -17.20 49.83 -3.83
CA SER A 36 -16.79 50.24 -5.22
C SER A 36 -16.32 51.68 -5.59
N PRO A 37 -15.54 51.89 -6.70
CA PRO A 37 -14.46 51.07 -7.28
C PRO A 37 -13.24 51.86 -7.89
N PHE A 38 -12.01 51.55 -7.45
CA PHE A 38 -10.70 51.80 -8.14
C PHE A 38 -10.23 53.28 -8.43
N PRO A 39 -8.91 53.54 -8.71
CA PRO A 39 -8.23 54.82 -8.41
C PRO A 39 -7.66 55.51 -9.70
N PRO A 40 -6.33 55.68 -10.05
CA PRO A 40 -5.01 55.36 -9.44
C PRO A 40 -3.97 56.51 -9.36
N SER A 41 -3.17 56.62 -8.28
CA SER A 41 -1.79 57.16 -8.32
C SER A 41 -0.99 57.01 -7.01
N CYS A 42 0.21 56.43 -7.06
CA CYS A 42 1.28 56.59 -6.06
C CYS A 42 2.62 56.77 -6.78
N VAL A 43 3.50 57.63 -6.25
CA VAL A 43 4.76 58.05 -6.89
C VAL A 43 5.96 57.31 -6.28
N LEU A 44 6.91 56.91 -7.13
CA LEU A 44 8.20 56.34 -6.73
C LEU A 44 9.22 57.45 -6.38
N HIS A 45 10.07 57.18 -5.40
CA HIS A 45 11.46 57.66 -5.42
C HIS A 45 12.40 56.58 -4.84
N PRO A 46 13.64 56.42 -5.34
CA PRO A 46 14.43 55.21 -5.13
C PRO A 46 15.57 55.38 -4.11
N LEU A 47 16.11 54.25 -3.65
CA LEU A 47 17.50 54.13 -3.22
C LEU A 47 18.12 52.86 -3.81
N ASN A 48 19.22 53.05 -4.56
CA ASN A 48 20.18 52.00 -4.89
C ASN A 48 21.04 51.70 -3.63
N SER A 49 21.86 50.65 -3.54
CA SER A 49 22.53 49.91 -4.61
C SER A 49 22.87 48.46 -4.26
N GLU A 50 22.68 47.60 -5.26
CA GLU A 50 23.61 46.54 -5.71
C GLU A 50 24.18 45.51 -4.70
N LEU A 51 23.80 44.25 -4.92
CA LEU A 51 24.81 43.23 -5.21
C LEU A 51 24.28 42.28 -6.29
N LEU A 52 24.91 42.30 -7.47
CA LEU A 52 24.40 41.69 -8.71
C LEU A 52 24.98 40.29 -8.96
N LEU A 53 24.14 39.26 -8.91
CA LEU A 53 24.31 38.01 -9.66
C LEU A 53 22.95 37.63 -10.26
N GLY A 54 22.83 37.73 -11.59
CA GLY A 54 21.55 37.67 -12.30
C GLY A 54 21.03 36.25 -12.60
N PRO A 55 19.73 36.09 -12.88
CA PRO A 55 19.12 34.80 -13.24
C PRO A 55 19.52 34.37 -14.66
N GLY A 56 20.66 33.66 -14.79
CA GLY A 56 21.28 33.40 -16.11
C GLY A 56 21.97 32.04 -16.30
N VAL A 57 21.73 31.04 -15.45
CA VAL A 57 22.42 29.72 -15.54
C VAL A 57 21.45 28.52 -15.63
N PHE A 58 20.14 28.76 -15.60
CA PHE A 58 19.12 27.70 -15.48
C PHE A 58 18.52 27.18 -16.81
N LEU A 59 19.29 27.17 -17.92
CA LEU A 59 18.80 26.64 -19.21
C LEU A 59 19.91 26.11 -20.14
N SER A 60 20.37 24.87 -19.96
CA SER A 60 21.28 24.22 -20.94
C SER A 60 21.31 22.67 -20.97
N LEU A 61 20.79 21.96 -19.97
CA LEU A 61 20.94 20.47 -19.87
C LEU A 61 19.63 19.67 -19.68
N TYR A 62 18.45 20.25 -19.95
CA TYR A 62 17.14 19.60 -19.68
C TYR A 62 16.24 19.38 -20.92
N THR A 63 16.80 19.31 -22.12
CA THR A 63 16.04 19.24 -23.39
C THR A 63 15.88 17.85 -24.03
N ASN A 64 16.34 16.76 -23.38
CA ASN A 64 16.30 15.40 -23.97
C ASN A 64 15.44 14.35 -23.24
N CYS A 65 14.79 14.70 -22.13
CA CYS A 65 13.88 13.80 -21.40
C CYS A 65 12.52 14.47 -21.15
N CYS A 66 11.72 14.63 -22.22
CA CYS A 66 10.33 15.08 -22.14
C CYS A 66 9.40 14.13 -22.89
N TRP A 67 8.74 13.25 -22.15
CA TRP A 67 7.45 12.63 -22.48
C TRP A 67 6.55 12.83 -21.26
N LEU A 68 5.24 12.98 -21.48
CA LEU A 68 4.22 13.41 -20.49
C LEU A 68 4.22 14.91 -20.13
N CYS A 69 3.91 15.78 -21.10
CA CYS A 69 2.88 16.85 -20.94
C CYS A 69 2.65 17.65 -22.24
N SER A 70 1.40 18.04 -22.49
CA SER A 70 0.93 18.93 -23.59
C SER A 70 1.10 18.46 -25.06
N PRO A 71 0.37 19.08 -26.03
CA PRO A 71 0.24 18.55 -27.38
C PRO A 71 1.42 18.87 -28.30
N TRP A 72 1.55 18.08 -29.37
CA TRP A 72 2.70 18.10 -30.28
C TRP A 72 2.67 19.25 -31.28
N SER A 73 3.64 20.16 -31.21
CA SER A 73 3.98 21.08 -32.29
C SER A 73 5.49 21.38 -32.35
N SER A 74 6.14 20.93 -33.43
CA SER A 74 7.41 21.44 -34.01
C SER A 74 8.63 21.68 -33.08
N VAL A 75 9.45 20.65 -32.89
CA VAL A 75 10.92 20.79 -32.69
C VAL A 75 11.65 19.69 -33.50
N PRO A 76 12.74 19.96 -34.25
CA PRO A 76 13.41 18.94 -35.08
C PRO A 76 14.45 18.09 -34.34
N SER A 77 14.58 16.82 -34.78
CA SER A 77 15.81 16.01 -34.73
C SER A 77 16.60 15.91 -33.42
N CYS A 78 16.02 15.24 -32.41
CA CYS A 78 16.83 14.36 -31.56
C CYS A 78 16.73 12.92 -32.12
N SER A 79 17.86 12.20 -32.25
CA SER A 79 17.86 10.85 -32.82
C SER A 79 17.25 9.84 -31.83
N LEU A 80 16.00 9.43 -32.10
CA LEU A 80 15.20 8.55 -31.24
C LEU A 80 15.97 7.30 -30.74
N THR A 81 16.82 6.73 -31.61
CA THR A 81 17.69 5.59 -31.31
C THR A 81 18.68 5.83 -30.16
N LYS A 82 19.25 7.02 -29.99
CA LYS A 82 20.17 7.32 -28.88
C LYS A 82 19.44 7.41 -27.54
N GLY A 83 18.28 8.08 -27.51
CA GLY A 83 17.42 8.12 -26.34
C GLY A 83 16.94 6.72 -25.94
N LEU A 84 16.43 5.95 -26.90
CA LEU A 84 16.04 4.55 -26.69
C LEU A 84 17.20 3.67 -26.19
N PHE A 85 18.43 3.88 -26.68
CA PHE A 85 19.59 3.09 -26.23
C PHE A 85 19.98 3.41 -24.79
N CYS A 86 20.08 4.70 -24.40
CA CYS A 86 20.35 5.07 -23.01
C CYS A 86 19.24 4.61 -22.06
N VAL A 87 17.98 4.71 -22.47
CA VAL A 87 16.83 4.22 -21.69
C VAL A 87 16.89 2.69 -21.57
N ALA A 88 17.13 1.95 -22.65
CA ALA A 88 17.27 0.49 -22.61
C ALA A 88 18.47 0.03 -21.77
N GLN A 89 19.58 0.76 -21.80
CA GLN A 89 20.76 0.46 -20.98
C GLN A 89 20.48 0.72 -19.49
N PHE A 90 19.81 1.83 -19.15
CA PHE A 90 19.36 2.12 -17.78
C PHE A 90 18.41 1.03 -17.25
N TRP A 91 17.38 0.65 -18.02
CA TRP A 91 16.48 -0.45 -17.67
C TRP A 91 17.21 -1.81 -17.57
N SER A 92 18.18 -2.08 -18.44
CA SER A 92 18.98 -3.32 -18.40
C SER A 92 19.88 -3.39 -17.16
N SER A 93 20.52 -2.27 -16.78
CA SER A 93 21.29 -2.17 -15.54
C SER A 93 20.40 -2.30 -14.30
N LEU A 94 19.21 -1.67 -14.29
CA LEU A 94 18.21 -1.86 -13.24
C LEU A 94 17.77 -3.32 -13.15
N PHE A 95 17.30 -3.93 -14.24
CA PHE A 95 16.84 -5.33 -14.27
C PHE A 95 17.95 -6.31 -13.83
N SER A 96 19.21 -6.01 -14.17
CA SER A 96 20.39 -6.76 -13.72
C SER A 96 20.73 -6.55 -12.23
N LEU A 97 20.29 -5.46 -11.61
CA LEU A 97 20.32 -5.24 -10.17
C LEU A 97 19.14 -5.93 -9.46
N TRP A 98 17.95 -5.95 -10.08
CA TRP A 98 16.76 -6.61 -9.54
C TRP A 98 16.94 -8.13 -9.43
N LEU A 99 17.66 -8.73 -10.37
CA LEU A 99 17.95 -10.18 -10.42
C LEU A 99 19.19 -10.61 -9.62
N GLN A 100 19.89 -9.72 -8.92
CA GLN A 100 21.07 -10.10 -8.14
C GLN A 100 20.69 -10.88 -6.85
N PRO A 101 21.21 -12.10 -6.64
CA PRO A 101 20.98 -12.84 -5.41
C PRO A 101 21.52 -12.10 -4.17
N LEU A 102 20.88 -12.35 -3.02
CA LEU A 102 21.17 -11.72 -1.71
C LEU A 102 22.61 -11.89 -1.17
N ASN A 103 23.49 -12.62 -1.88
CA ASN A 103 24.81 -13.05 -1.40
C ASN A 103 25.95 -12.05 -1.61
N ARG A 104 25.72 -10.85 -2.18
CA ARG A 104 26.74 -9.78 -2.17
C ARG A 104 26.87 -9.19 -0.76
N LYS A 105 27.76 -9.79 0.04
CA LYS A 105 28.40 -9.11 1.17
C LYS A 105 29.02 -7.82 0.65
N TYR A 106 28.55 -6.67 1.13
CA TYR A 106 29.42 -5.51 1.21
C TYR A 106 30.57 -5.88 2.14
N SER A 107 31.81 -5.68 1.72
CA SER A 107 32.98 -5.85 2.59
C SER A 107 33.21 -4.54 3.31
N PRO A 108 33.10 -4.47 4.65
CA PRO A 108 33.54 -3.30 5.39
C PRO A 108 35.05 -3.13 5.20
N ALA A 109 35.51 -1.88 5.06
CA ALA A 109 36.92 -1.55 5.20
C ALA A 109 37.23 -1.43 6.69
N GLY A 110 37.62 -2.54 7.33
CA GLY A 110 38.01 -2.56 8.75
C GLY A 110 37.66 -3.90 9.41
N ASN A 111 38.62 -4.47 10.14
CA ASN A 111 38.37 -5.63 11.00
C ASN A 111 37.68 -5.18 12.30
N GLN A 112 36.35 -5.23 12.34
CA GLN A 112 35.62 -5.32 13.60
C GLN A 112 35.25 -6.78 13.86
N THR A 113 35.47 -7.22 15.11
CA THR A 113 35.18 -8.60 15.50
C THR A 113 33.72 -8.74 15.92
N ARG A 114 33.27 -9.98 16.10
CA ARG A 114 31.88 -10.33 16.44
C ARG A 114 31.39 -9.79 17.80
N ALA A 115 32.25 -9.09 18.55
CA ALA A 115 31.93 -8.46 19.84
C ALA A 115 31.40 -7.01 19.70
N ASP A 116 31.63 -6.34 18.57
CA ASP A 116 31.37 -4.89 18.44
C ASP A 116 29.95 -4.55 17.95
N MET A 117 29.11 -5.55 17.63
CA MET A 117 27.71 -5.30 17.28
C MET A 117 26.92 -4.98 18.56
N ASN A 118 26.50 -3.73 18.70
CA ASN A 118 25.72 -3.26 19.86
C ASN A 118 24.43 -4.10 20.05
N PRO A 119 24.24 -4.79 21.20
CA PRO A 119 23.04 -5.59 21.47
C PRO A 119 21.72 -4.80 21.49
N GLU A 120 21.75 -3.46 21.57
CA GLU A 120 20.56 -2.60 21.64
C GLU A 120 19.72 -2.56 20.37
N ALA A 121 20.21 -3.08 19.23
CA ALA A 121 19.55 -3.03 17.92
C ALA A 121 18.21 -3.79 17.82
N GLN A 122 17.77 -4.46 18.90
CA GLN A 122 16.47 -5.14 18.97
C GLN A 122 15.76 -4.86 20.31
N GLN A 123 15.83 -3.62 20.80
CA GLN A 123 15.10 -3.17 21.99
C GLN A 123 13.58 -3.23 21.76
N ASP A 124 12.84 -3.84 22.70
CA ASP A 124 11.38 -3.96 22.61
C ASP A 124 10.71 -2.58 22.60
N VAL A 125 9.93 -2.33 21.55
CA VAL A 125 9.20 -1.07 21.35
C VAL A 125 8.13 -0.94 22.44
N SER A 126 8.25 0.05 23.31
CA SER A 126 7.23 0.30 24.32
C SER A 126 5.88 0.62 23.68
N VAL A 127 4.78 0.26 24.35
CA VAL A 127 3.40 0.52 23.88
C VAL A 127 3.19 1.99 23.49
N SER A 128 3.83 2.92 24.23
CA SER A 128 3.83 4.36 23.91
C SER A 128 4.55 4.67 22.59
N GLN A 129 5.75 4.12 22.35
CA GLN A 129 6.48 4.31 21.08
C GLN A 129 5.71 3.71 19.91
N GLY A 130 5.15 2.50 20.05
CA GLY A 130 4.35 1.85 19.01
C GLY A 130 3.14 2.68 18.60
N ILE A 131 2.36 3.15 19.58
CA ILE A 131 1.23 4.07 19.32
C ILE A 131 1.72 5.38 18.70
N ARG A 132 2.87 5.93 19.11
CA ARG A 132 3.40 7.17 18.51
C ARG A 132 3.76 7.02 17.03
N MET A 133 4.40 5.91 16.65
CA MET A 133 4.80 5.64 15.26
C MET A 133 3.59 5.50 14.32
N MET A 134 2.49 4.91 14.80
CA MET A 134 1.24 4.75 14.04
C MET A 134 0.60 6.07 13.54
N PHE A 135 0.95 7.22 14.13
CA PHE A 135 0.38 8.53 13.74
C PHE A 135 1.47 9.60 13.51
N TYR A 136 2.69 9.23 13.11
CA TYR A 136 3.84 10.14 12.93
C TYR A 136 4.23 10.98 14.17
N MET A 137 3.79 10.63 15.38
CA MET A 137 4.03 11.39 16.63
C MET A 137 5.45 11.22 17.21
N VAL A 138 6.42 10.92 16.36
CA VAL A 138 7.84 10.73 16.68
C VAL A 138 8.62 12.04 16.55
N LYS A 139 9.80 12.13 17.18
CA LYS A 139 10.73 13.23 16.88
C LYS A 139 11.68 12.83 15.74
N PRO A 140 12.20 13.77 14.94
CA PRO A 140 13.23 13.48 13.95
C PRO A 140 14.44 12.74 14.55
N ASN A 141 14.95 13.18 15.70
CA ASN A 141 16.10 12.55 16.35
C ASN A 141 15.80 11.18 17.01
N GLU A 142 14.53 10.76 17.07
CA GLU A 142 14.14 9.40 17.51
C GLU A 142 14.09 8.41 16.32
N THR A 143 14.17 8.91 15.08
CA THR A 143 13.86 8.16 13.85
C THR A 143 14.73 8.54 12.64
N SER A 144 15.85 9.24 12.85
CA SER A 144 16.85 9.58 11.82
C SER A 144 18.09 8.70 12.00
N PHE A 145 18.47 7.95 10.96
CA PHE A 145 19.58 6.99 10.97
C PHE A 145 20.62 7.32 9.90
N GLN A 146 21.88 6.97 10.13
CA GLN A 146 22.98 7.23 9.19
C GLN A 146 23.01 6.23 8.05
N THR A 147 22.88 4.94 8.35
CA THR A 147 22.81 3.86 7.36
C THR A 147 21.39 3.31 7.20
N LEU A 148 21.17 2.49 6.18
CA LEU A 148 19.89 1.82 5.95
C LEU A 148 19.74 0.59 6.88
N GLU A 149 20.87 -0.03 7.22
CA GLU A 149 20.99 -1.19 8.10
C GLU A 149 20.62 -0.87 9.56
N GLU A 150 20.72 0.40 9.96
CA GLU A 150 20.23 0.93 11.24
C GLU A 150 18.70 1.10 11.30
N VAL A 151 18.00 1.17 10.16
CA VAL A 151 16.56 1.50 10.11
C VAL A 151 15.72 0.31 10.60
N PRO A 152 14.92 0.47 11.67
CA PRO A 152 14.07 -0.62 12.15
C PRO A 152 12.96 -1.01 11.16
N ASP A 153 12.57 -2.30 11.19
CA ASP A 153 11.35 -2.79 10.55
C ASP A 153 10.13 -2.40 11.42
N TYR A 154 9.77 -1.11 11.36
CA TYR A 154 8.64 -0.52 12.06
C TYR A 154 7.31 -1.19 11.68
N VAL A 155 7.19 -1.70 10.45
CA VAL A 155 6.00 -2.45 10.01
C VAL A 155 5.87 -3.77 10.76
N LYS A 156 6.96 -4.53 10.91
CA LYS A 156 6.99 -5.75 11.73
C LYS A 156 6.78 -5.44 13.22
N GLN A 157 7.33 -4.34 13.72
CA GLN A 157 7.10 -3.89 15.10
C GLN A 157 5.64 -3.45 15.36
N ALA A 158 4.92 -3.00 14.32
CA ALA A 158 3.51 -2.62 14.40
C ALA A 158 2.54 -3.81 14.38
N THR A 159 2.94 -5.02 13.95
CA THR A 159 2.07 -6.20 13.84
C THR A 159 1.22 -6.50 15.09
N PRO A 160 1.74 -6.47 16.34
CA PRO A 160 0.93 -6.66 17.54
C PRO A 160 -0.14 -5.58 17.73
N PHE A 161 0.13 -4.34 17.30
CA PHE A 161 -0.80 -3.22 17.36
C PHE A 161 -1.89 -3.35 16.30
N PHE A 162 -1.57 -3.80 15.07
CA PHE A 162 -2.58 -4.11 14.06
C PHE A 162 -3.59 -5.16 14.57
N ILE A 163 -3.07 -6.27 15.11
CA ILE A 163 -3.91 -7.36 15.66
C ILE A 163 -4.76 -6.84 16.84
N SER A 164 -4.16 -6.08 17.75
CA SER A 164 -4.87 -5.51 18.91
C SER A 164 -5.98 -4.53 18.49
N LEU A 165 -5.73 -3.69 17.49
CA LEU A 165 -6.72 -2.75 16.96
C LEU A 165 -7.85 -3.45 16.20
N MET A 166 -7.56 -4.51 15.43
CA MET A 166 -8.59 -5.33 14.77
C MET A 166 -9.49 -6.04 15.80
N LEU A 167 -8.91 -6.62 16.86
CA LEU A 167 -9.68 -7.23 17.95
C LEU A 167 -10.51 -6.18 18.72
N LEU A 168 -9.98 -4.98 18.92
CA LEU A 168 -10.69 -3.86 19.55
C LEU A 168 -11.85 -3.37 18.68
N GLU A 169 -11.67 -3.25 17.36
CA GLU A 169 -12.74 -2.87 16.42
C GLU A 169 -13.87 -3.90 16.40
N LEU A 170 -13.54 -5.19 16.40
CA LEU A 170 -14.52 -6.28 16.51
C LEU A 170 -15.31 -6.20 17.83
N ALA A 171 -14.62 -5.96 18.95
CA ALA A 171 -15.25 -5.82 20.26
C ALA A 171 -16.15 -4.58 20.36
N ILE A 172 -15.68 -3.42 19.89
CA ILE A 172 -16.46 -2.18 19.86
C ILE A 172 -17.68 -2.33 18.93
N SER A 173 -17.52 -2.95 17.77
CA SER A 173 -18.64 -3.19 16.84
C SER A 173 -19.67 -4.15 17.42
N TRP A 174 -19.23 -5.20 18.12
CA TRP A 174 -20.14 -6.09 18.84
C TRP A 174 -20.94 -5.36 19.92
N ILE A 175 -20.29 -4.49 20.71
CA ILE A 175 -20.92 -3.73 21.79
C ILE A 175 -21.86 -2.64 21.26
N LEU A 176 -21.48 -1.89 20.23
CA LEU A 176 -22.22 -0.73 19.74
C LEU A 176 -23.22 -1.05 18.61
N LYS A 177 -22.89 -2.01 17.74
CA LYS A 177 -23.67 -2.35 16.53
C LYS A 177 -24.31 -3.75 16.62
N GLY A 178 -24.08 -4.51 17.70
CA GLY A 178 -24.63 -5.86 17.91
C GLY A 178 -24.06 -6.94 16.98
N LYS A 179 -23.00 -6.63 16.21
CA LYS A 179 -22.41 -7.49 15.17
C LYS A 179 -20.94 -7.10 14.91
N PRO A 180 -20.07 -8.02 14.42
CA PRO A 180 -18.69 -7.68 14.07
C PRO A 180 -18.59 -6.66 12.91
N SER A 181 -17.44 -6.00 12.76
CA SER A 181 -17.13 -5.01 11.72
C SER A 181 -17.00 -5.57 10.29
N GLY A 182 -17.12 -6.89 10.11
CA GLY A 182 -17.00 -7.54 8.81
C GLY A 182 -17.32 -9.03 8.84
N ARG A 183 -17.29 -9.66 7.67
CA ARG A 183 -17.58 -11.08 7.48
C ARG A 183 -16.28 -11.88 7.45
N LEU A 184 -16.29 -13.07 8.05
CA LEU A 184 -15.10 -13.90 8.30
C LEU A 184 -14.38 -14.33 7.00
N ASP A 185 -15.16 -14.69 5.98
CA ASP A 185 -14.71 -15.06 4.63
C ASP A 185 -14.02 -13.89 3.92
N ASN A 186 -14.60 -12.69 3.98
CA ASN A 186 -13.99 -11.49 3.42
C ASN A 186 -12.73 -11.07 4.20
N ALA A 187 -12.75 -11.12 5.54
CA ALA A 187 -11.58 -10.82 6.38
C ALA A 187 -10.43 -11.81 6.13
N LEU A 188 -10.72 -13.12 6.01
CA LEU A 188 -9.74 -14.13 5.59
C LEU A 188 -9.16 -13.80 4.20
N THR A 189 -9.99 -13.35 3.26
CA THR A 189 -9.54 -12.95 1.91
C THR A 189 -8.65 -11.71 1.95
N SER A 190 -8.97 -10.72 2.79
CA SER A 190 -8.15 -9.52 2.98
C SER A 190 -6.77 -9.84 3.55
N ILE A 191 -6.70 -10.67 4.60
CA ILE A 191 -5.41 -11.12 5.17
C ILE A 191 -4.67 -12.03 4.16
N SER A 192 -5.39 -12.86 3.40
CA SER A 192 -4.80 -13.68 2.31
C SER A 192 -4.11 -12.81 1.26
N ALA A 193 -4.71 -11.70 0.85
CA ALA A 193 -4.11 -10.77 -0.11
C ALA A 193 -2.86 -10.08 0.47
N GLY A 194 -2.91 -9.67 1.74
CA GLY A 194 -1.75 -9.17 2.48
C GLY A 194 -0.58 -10.15 2.50
N ILE A 195 -0.83 -11.40 2.90
CA ILE A 195 0.16 -12.49 2.87
C ILE A 195 0.73 -12.63 1.45
N PHE A 196 -0.13 -12.75 0.43
CA PHE A 196 0.26 -12.96 -0.96
C PHE A 196 1.17 -11.83 -1.49
N SER A 197 0.87 -10.56 -1.15
CA SER A 197 1.67 -9.41 -1.58
C SER A 197 3.07 -9.35 -0.95
N ARG A 198 3.29 -9.99 0.20
CA ARG A 198 4.60 -10.06 0.87
C ARG A 198 5.50 -11.18 0.34
N LEU A 199 4.96 -12.26 -0.23
CA LEU A 199 5.73 -13.44 -0.67
C LEU A 199 6.94 -13.14 -1.59
N PRO A 200 6.91 -12.17 -2.54
CA PRO A 200 8.08 -11.85 -3.36
C PRO A 200 9.30 -11.40 -2.54
N SER A 201 9.10 -10.75 -1.39
CA SER A 201 10.17 -10.23 -0.52
C SER A 201 10.98 -11.31 0.23
N LEU A 202 10.60 -12.58 0.07
CA LEU A 202 11.41 -13.73 0.49
C LEU A 202 12.57 -14.01 -0.47
N PHE A 203 12.43 -13.70 -1.76
CA PHE A 203 13.43 -14.01 -2.79
C PHE A 203 14.29 -12.81 -3.19
N SER A 204 13.70 -11.61 -3.25
CA SER A 204 14.39 -10.39 -3.69
C SER A 204 14.21 -9.22 -2.71
N ARG A 205 15.10 -8.23 -2.78
CA ARG A 205 14.87 -6.92 -2.14
C ARG A 205 13.69 -6.20 -2.83
N SER A 206 13.09 -5.23 -2.14
CA SER A 206 12.06 -4.38 -2.76
C SER A 206 12.62 -3.64 -3.97
N LEU A 207 11.90 -3.68 -5.10
CA LEU A 207 12.24 -2.95 -6.32
C LEU A 207 12.44 -1.46 -6.03
N GLU A 208 11.53 -0.90 -5.25
CA GLU A 208 11.49 0.52 -4.90
C GLU A 208 12.76 0.98 -4.20
N LEU A 209 13.09 0.36 -3.07
CA LEU A 209 14.28 0.68 -2.29
C LEU A 209 15.57 0.39 -3.07
N THR A 210 15.61 -0.68 -3.88
CA THR A 210 16.76 -1.01 -4.73
C THR A 210 17.01 0.06 -5.80
N THR A 211 15.94 0.56 -6.43
CA THR A 211 16.00 1.61 -7.45
C THR A 211 16.35 2.96 -6.82
N TYR A 212 15.79 3.26 -5.64
CA TYR A 212 16.09 4.46 -4.86
C TYR A 212 17.58 4.55 -4.51
N ILE A 213 18.16 3.47 -3.96
CA ILE A 213 19.61 3.41 -3.65
C ILE A 213 20.45 3.56 -4.93
N TYR A 214 20.05 2.92 -6.03
CA TYR A 214 20.77 3.05 -7.30
C TYR A 214 20.78 4.50 -7.81
N ILE A 215 19.65 5.21 -7.73
CA ILE A 215 19.58 6.64 -8.08
C ILE A 215 20.43 7.48 -7.13
N TRP A 216 20.32 7.25 -5.82
CA TRP A 216 21.07 7.97 -4.81
C TRP A 216 22.59 7.81 -4.93
N GLU A 217 23.12 6.62 -5.26
CA GLU A 217 24.57 6.41 -5.37
C GLU A 217 25.18 6.85 -6.72
N ASN A 218 24.38 6.99 -7.78
CA ASN A 218 24.89 7.29 -9.12
C ASN A 218 24.48 8.68 -9.66
N TYR A 219 23.41 9.29 -9.12
CA TYR A 219 22.78 10.48 -9.69
C TYR A 219 22.34 11.54 -8.67
N ARG A 220 22.64 11.38 -7.36
CA ARG A 220 22.32 12.43 -6.36
C ARG A 220 22.97 13.77 -6.71
N LEU A 221 22.20 14.85 -6.59
CA LEU A 221 22.64 16.22 -6.86
C LEU A 221 23.18 16.89 -5.59
N ILE A 222 22.52 16.63 -4.45
CA ILE A 222 22.89 17.14 -3.13
C ILE A 222 22.68 16.00 -2.13
N SER A 223 23.49 15.94 -1.06
CA SER A 223 23.24 15.06 0.08
C SER A 223 22.73 15.89 1.26
N LEU A 224 21.43 15.86 1.55
CA LEU A 224 20.90 16.53 2.74
C LEU A 224 21.26 15.73 4.02
N PRO A 225 21.64 16.39 5.14
CA PRO A 225 22.12 15.66 6.31
C PRO A 225 21.03 14.79 6.95
N TRP A 226 21.30 13.50 7.12
CA TRP A 226 20.35 12.50 7.64
C TRP A 226 19.80 12.84 9.04
N HIS A 227 20.60 13.51 9.87
CA HIS A 227 20.27 13.94 11.23
C HIS A 227 19.58 15.33 11.29
N SER A 228 19.38 16.00 10.16
CA SER A 228 18.73 17.33 10.15
C SER A 228 17.20 17.18 10.24
N PRO A 229 16.53 17.87 11.20
CA PRO A 229 15.07 17.91 11.27
C PRO A 229 14.42 18.38 9.96
N TRP A 230 15.08 19.27 9.21
CA TRP A 230 14.58 19.72 7.91
C TRP A 230 14.59 18.60 6.87
N THR A 231 15.60 17.73 6.84
CA THR A 231 15.62 16.56 5.96
C THR A 231 14.47 15.61 6.31
N TRP A 232 14.19 15.42 7.60
CA TRP A 232 13.06 14.61 8.08
C TRP A 232 11.70 15.20 7.62
N TYR A 233 11.43 16.49 7.87
CA TYR A 233 10.16 17.11 7.45
C TYR A 233 10.00 17.19 5.92
N LEU A 234 11.09 17.44 5.17
CA LEU A 234 11.06 17.40 3.70
C LEU A 234 10.82 15.98 3.17
N THR A 235 11.35 14.95 3.84
CA THR A 235 11.09 13.56 3.48
C THR A 235 9.64 13.17 3.79
N PHE A 236 9.07 13.60 4.91
CA PHE A 236 7.65 13.42 5.22
C PHE A 236 6.76 13.97 4.11
N LEU A 237 6.92 15.26 3.77
CA LEU A 237 6.13 15.91 2.73
C LEU A 237 6.37 15.28 1.35
N GLY A 238 7.62 14.96 1.02
CA GLY A 238 7.99 14.35 -0.25
C GLY A 238 7.44 12.93 -0.44
N VAL A 239 7.46 12.10 0.62
CA VAL A 239 6.88 10.75 0.58
C VAL A 239 5.36 10.81 0.53
N ASP A 240 4.70 11.68 1.30
CA ASP A 240 3.23 11.77 1.25
C ASP A 240 2.71 12.36 -0.08
N PHE A 241 3.41 13.33 -0.65
CA PHE A 241 3.17 13.84 -2.00
C PHE A 241 3.41 12.76 -3.08
N GLY A 242 4.48 11.99 -2.94
CA GLY A 242 4.76 10.83 -3.80
C GLY A 242 3.67 9.77 -3.71
N TYR A 243 3.17 9.50 -2.50
CA TYR A 243 2.05 8.59 -2.29
C TYR A 243 0.78 9.09 -2.99
N TYR A 244 0.39 10.36 -2.77
CA TYR A 244 -0.78 10.96 -3.44
C TYR A 244 -0.73 10.79 -4.97
N TRP A 245 0.42 11.05 -5.61
CA TRP A 245 0.54 10.89 -7.07
C TRP A 245 0.56 9.42 -7.52
N PHE A 246 1.22 8.53 -6.78
CA PHE A 246 1.13 7.09 -7.01
C PHE A 246 -0.34 6.63 -6.94
N HIS A 247 -1.05 7.00 -5.88
CA HIS A 247 -2.39 6.52 -5.55
C HIS A 247 -3.42 7.05 -6.54
N ARG A 248 -3.36 8.34 -6.88
CA ARG A 248 -4.16 8.94 -7.96
C ARG A 248 -3.96 8.23 -9.29
N MET A 249 -2.71 7.95 -9.66
CA MET A 249 -2.41 7.20 -10.90
C MET A 249 -2.81 5.72 -10.80
N ALA A 250 -2.86 5.15 -9.59
CA ALA A 250 -3.37 3.81 -9.35
C ALA A 250 -4.87 3.67 -9.56
N HIS A 251 -5.64 4.77 -9.59
CA HIS A 251 -7.04 4.78 -10.03
C HIS A 251 -7.18 5.24 -11.48
N GLU A 252 -6.55 6.36 -11.85
CA GLU A 252 -6.71 6.95 -13.19
C GLU A 252 -6.01 6.19 -14.35
N VAL A 253 -5.21 5.14 -14.08
CA VAL A 253 -4.46 4.38 -15.09
C VAL A 253 -4.72 2.87 -14.96
N ASN A 254 -5.35 2.29 -15.97
CA ASN A 254 -5.90 0.93 -15.94
C ASN A 254 -4.87 -0.15 -15.53
N ILE A 255 -3.63 -0.09 -16.04
CA ILE A 255 -2.58 -1.04 -15.67
C ILE A 255 -2.07 -0.87 -14.23
N MET A 256 -2.15 0.32 -13.64
CA MET A 256 -1.85 0.54 -12.23
C MET A 256 -3.05 0.15 -11.35
N TRP A 257 -4.28 0.40 -11.81
CA TRP A 257 -5.53 -0.09 -11.18
C TRP A 257 -5.58 -1.61 -11.11
N ALA A 258 -5.06 -2.33 -12.10
CA ALA A 258 -4.88 -3.79 -12.00
C ALA A 258 -4.04 -4.22 -10.78
N GLY A 259 -3.10 -3.36 -10.36
CA GLY A 259 -2.26 -3.55 -9.18
C GLY A 259 -2.75 -2.80 -7.93
N HIS A 260 -3.99 -2.33 -7.89
CA HIS A 260 -4.55 -1.63 -6.73
C HIS A 260 -6.02 -1.99 -6.43
N GLN A 261 -6.82 -2.36 -7.43
CA GLN A 261 -8.21 -2.85 -7.31
C GLN A 261 -8.39 -3.91 -6.22
N THR A 262 -7.36 -4.73 -5.95
CA THR A 262 -7.35 -5.74 -4.89
C THR A 262 -7.80 -5.14 -3.56
N HIS A 263 -7.31 -3.94 -3.24
CA HIS A 263 -7.61 -3.18 -2.03
C HIS A 263 -9.08 -2.76 -1.95
N HIS A 264 -9.61 -2.24 -3.06
CA HIS A 264 -11.01 -1.83 -3.23
C HIS A 264 -11.99 -3.00 -3.40
N SER A 265 -11.51 -4.22 -3.63
CA SER A 265 -12.37 -5.41 -3.81
C SER A 265 -13.01 -5.94 -2.53
N SER A 266 -12.83 -5.28 -1.38
CA SER A 266 -13.52 -5.59 -0.13
C SER A 266 -14.89 -4.94 -0.09
N GLU A 267 -15.94 -5.73 0.12
CA GLU A 267 -17.32 -5.22 0.30
C GLU A 267 -17.68 -4.98 1.79
N ASP A 268 -16.78 -5.29 2.72
CA ASP A 268 -16.80 -4.73 4.08
C ASP A 268 -15.72 -3.66 4.21
N TYR A 269 -15.93 -2.66 5.06
CA TYR A 269 -14.92 -1.66 5.39
C TYR A 269 -14.58 -1.68 6.88
N ASN A 270 -13.36 -2.09 7.19
CA ASN A 270 -12.85 -2.37 8.53
C ASN A 270 -11.33 -2.56 8.48
N LEU A 271 -10.67 -2.68 9.64
CA LEU A 271 -9.20 -2.68 9.72
C LEU A 271 -8.53 -3.86 8.99
N SER A 272 -9.25 -4.95 8.64
CA SER A 272 -8.69 -6.00 7.77
C SER A 272 -8.49 -5.52 6.32
N THR A 273 -9.23 -4.51 5.88
CA THR A 273 -9.18 -3.94 4.52
C THR A 273 -7.83 -3.28 4.23
N ALA A 274 -7.22 -2.65 5.24
CA ALA A 274 -5.86 -2.12 5.18
C ALA A 274 -4.84 -3.19 4.76
N LEU A 275 -5.07 -4.45 5.15
CA LEU A 275 -4.19 -5.58 4.84
C LEU A 275 -4.43 -6.16 3.42
N ARG A 276 -5.47 -5.72 2.69
CA ARG A 276 -5.88 -6.28 1.39
C ARG A 276 -5.02 -5.82 0.22
N GLN A 277 -3.71 -5.92 0.37
CA GLN A 277 -2.73 -5.35 -0.57
C GLN A 277 -2.57 -6.20 -1.84
N SER A 278 -2.30 -5.53 -2.98
CA SER A 278 -1.98 -6.23 -4.22
C SER A 278 -0.50 -6.60 -4.29
N VAL A 279 -0.20 -7.79 -4.83
CA VAL A 279 1.19 -8.22 -5.11
C VAL A 279 1.85 -7.38 -6.20
N LEU A 280 1.06 -6.71 -7.04
CA LEU A 280 1.55 -5.89 -8.15
C LEU A 280 1.91 -4.46 -7.73
N GLN A 281 1.38 -3.97 -6.60
CA GLN A 281 1.47 -2.56 -6.18
C GLN A 281 2.92 -2.08 -6.00
N LEU A 282 3.77 -2.91 -5.40
CA LEU A 282 5.19 -2.60 -5.17
C LEU A 282 6.02 -2.45 -6.46
N TYR A 283 5.45 -2.85 -7.61
CA TYR A 283 6.08 -2.71 -8.93
C TYR A 283 5.66 -1.42 -9.66
N THR A 284 4.66 -0.68 -9.15
CA THR A 284 4.14 0.55 -9.78
C THR A 284 4.42 1.83 -8.98
N SER A 285 4.68 1.75 -7.67
CA SER A 285 4.88 2.89 -6.77
C SER A 285 6.24 3.60 -6.90
N TRP A 286 7.30 2.87 -7.20
CA TRP A 286 8.69 3.34 -7.06
C TRP A 286 9.05 4.58 -7.89
N ILE A 287 8.39 4.80 -9.04
CA ILE A 287 8.65 5.94 -9.92
C ILE A 287 8.34 7.26 -9.20
N PHE A 288 7.31 7.29 -8.36
CA PHE A 288 6.83 8.50 -7.70
C PHE A 288 7.74 8.97 -6.57
N TYR A 289 8.49 8.07 -5.94
CA TYR A 289 9.49 8.41 -4.92
C TYR A 289 10.90 8.65 -5.47
N SER A 290 11.19 8.15 -6.68
CA SER A 290 12.51 8.25 -7.31
C SER A 290 13.12 9.67 -7.39
N PRO A 291 12.35 10.76 -7.58
CA PRO A 291 12.90 12.12 -7.55
C PRO A 291 13.50 12.53 -6.20
N LEU A 292 13.06 11.96 -5.08
CA LEU A 292 13.60 12.26 -3.75
C LEU A 292 15.03 11.76 -3.59
N ALA A 293 15.40 10.68 -4.27
CA ALA A 293 16.75 10.10 -4.26
C ALA A 293 17.83 11.02 -4.88
N LEU A 294 17.44 12.17 -5.44
CA LEU A 294 18.38 13.21 -5.87
C LEU A 294 18.90 14.08 -4.71
N PHE A 295 18.23 14.03 -3.54
CA PHE A 295 18.45 14.95 -2.41
C PHE A 295 18.40 14.29 -1.01
N ILE A 296 17.59 13.23 -0.84
CA ILE A 296 17.23 12.63 0.45
C ILE A 296 17.95 11.28 0.66
N PRO A 297 18.66 11.07 1.79
CA PRO A 297 19.31 9.80 2.12
C PRO A 297 18.34 8.60 2.17
N PRO A 298 18.73 7.41 1.66
CA PRO A 298 17.88 6.22 1.65
C PRO A 298 17.40 5.75 3.03
N SER A 299 18.16 6.01 4.09
CA SER A 299 17.78 5.68 5.47
C SER A 299 16.54 6.47 5.91
N VAL A 300 16.57 7.80 5.75
CA VAL A 300 15.44 8.69 6.07
C VAL A 300 14.24 8.36 5.17
N TYR A 301 14.45 8.12 3.88
CA TYR A 301 13.37 7.67 2.98
C TYR A 301 12.69 6.38 3.47
N ALA A 302 13.47 5.35 3.85
CA ALA A 302 12.93 4.07 4.32
C ALA A 302 12.15 4.19 5.64
N VAL A 303 12.49 5.15 6.51
CA VAL A 303 11.70 5.47 7.71
C VAL A 303 10.34 6.05 7.32
N HIS A 304 10.32 7.09 6.48
CA HIS A 304 9.08 7.78 6.12
C HIS A 304 8.15 6.93 5.26
N LEU A 305 8.67 6.06 4.40
CA LEU A 305 7.90 5.08 3.65
C LEU A 305 7.12 4.14 4.59
N GLN A 306 7.78 3.64 5.64
CA GLN A 306 7.12 2.78 6.63
C GLN A 306 6.06 3.54 7.43
N PHE A 307 6.36 4.74 7.93
CA PHE A 307 5.38 5.53 8.69
C PHE A 307 4.17 5.96 7.85
N ASN A 308 4.33 6.18 6.53
CA ASN A 308 3.21 6.49 5.64
C ASN A 308 2.24 5.28 5.55
N LEU A 309 2.79 4.07 5.42
CA LEU A 309 2.03 2.82 5.47
C LEU A 309 1.39 2.57 6.85
N LEU A 310 2.10 2.85 7.96
CA LEU A 310 1.53 2.71 9.32
C LEU A 310 0.34 3.66 9.53
N TYR A 311 0.46 4.91 9.08
CA TYR A 311 -0.61 5.90 9.19
C TYR A 311 -1.87 5.45 8.43
N GLN A 312 -1.72 4.90 7.23
CA GLN A 312 -2.86 4.46 6.43
C GLN A 312 -3.60 3.25 7.01
N PHE A 313 -3.08 2.57 8.04
CA PHE A 313 -3.82 1.46 8.68
C PHE A 313 -5.10 1.93 9.39
N TRP A 314 -5.03 2.95 10.25
CA TRP A 314 -6.12 3.27 11.18
C TRP A 314 -7.33 3.96 10.53
N ILE A 315 -7.16 4.52 9.33
CA ILE A 315 -8.24 5.16 8.54
C ILE A 315 -9.23 4.15 7.93
N HIS A 316 -8.93 2.85 7.97
CA HIS A 316 -9.80 1.78 7.48
C HIS A 316 -10.88 1.36 8.50
N THR A 317 -11.82 2.24 8.86
CA THR A 317 -12.90 1.86 9.81
C THR A 317 -14.23 2.60 9.63
N GLU A 318 -15.32 1.94 10.02
CA GLU A 318 -16.66 2.52 10.24
C GLU A 318 -16.98 2.74 11.73
N VAL A 319 -15.98 2.72 12.62
CA VAL A 319 -16.16 2.97 14.07
C VAL A 319 -15.93 4.44 14.44
N ILE A 320 -15.33 5.22 13.54
CA ILE A 320 -15.06 6.65 13.69
C ILE A 320 -15.82 7.36 12.57
N ASP A 321 -16.85 8.15 12.91
CA ASP A 321 -17.60 8.90 11.90
C ASP A 321 -16.72 10.02 11.31
N ASN A 322 -16.56 11.14 12.03
CA ASN A 322 -15.74 12.27 11.59
C ASN A 322 -14.81 12.77 12.71
N LEU A 323 -13.80 13.55 12.34
CA LEU A 323 -12.85 14.20 13.25
C LEU A 323 -12.91 15.73 13.23
N GLY A 324 -13.93 16.31 12.59
CA GLY A 324 -14.20 17.75 12.62
C GLY A 324 -13.04 18.58 12.03
N PRO A 325 -12.56 19.65 12.68
CA PRO A 325 -11.53 20.53 12.11
C PRO A 325 -10.22 19.85 11.69
N LEU A 326 -9.91 18.64 12.21
CA LEU A 326 -8.73 17.88 11.78
C LEU A 326 -8.82 17.48 10.29
N GLU A 327 -10.04 17.31 9.78
CA GLU A 327 -10.33 16.92 8.39
C GLU A 327 -10.01 18.01 7.38
N LEU A 328 -9.66 19.22 7.82
CA LEU A 328 -9.09 20.23 6.93
C LEU A 328 -7.66 19.90 6.49
N ILE A 329 -6.91 19.13 7.30
CA ILE A 329 -5.45 18.95 7.15
C ILE A 329 -5.05 17.47 6.96
N ILE A 330 -5.62 16.55 7.74
CA ILE A 330 -5.24 15.12 7.70
C ILE A 330 -6.27 14.25 6.96
N ASN A 331 -5.80 13.14 6.40
CA ASN A 331 -6.67 12.06 5.94
C ASN A 331 -7.32 11.37 7.15
N THR A 332 -8.57 10.94 7.04
CA THR A 332 -9.37 10.40 8.15
C THR A 332 -10.28 9.27 7.67
N PRO A 333 -10.89 8.50 8.59
CA PRO A 333 -11.83 7.44 8.23
C PRO A 333 -12.99 7.90 7.33
N SER A 334 -13.48 9.13 7.48
CA SER A 334 -14.54 9.68 6.61
C SER A 334 -14.06 9.86 5.17
N HIS A 335 -12.92 10.54 4.98
CA HIS A 335 -12.33 10.73 3.65
C HIS A 335 -11.97 9.39 2.99
N HIS A 336 -11.42 8.44 3.76
CA HIS A 336 -10.97 7.16 3.24
C HIS A 336 -12.14 6.17 3.01
N ARG A 337 -13.26 6.29 3.74
CA ARG A 337 -14.53 5.65 3.35
C ARG A 337 -14.97 6.14 1.98
N VAL A 338 -15.02 7.46 1.75
CA VAL A 338 -15.37 8.02 0.44
C VAL A 338 -14.41 7.51 -0.64
N HIS A 339 -13.10 7.45 -0.37
CA HIS A 339 -12.11 6.88 -1.29
C HIS A 339 -12.37 5.40 -1.65
N HIS A 340 -12.77 4.58 -0.67
CA HIS A 340 -13.14 3.18 -0.87
C HIS A 340 -14.57 2.96 -1.41
N GLY A 341 -15.36 4.01 -1.54
CA GLY A 341 -16.73 3.94 -2.00
C GLY A 341 -16.87 3.74 -3.51
N ARG A 342 -17.89 2.99 -3.92
CA ARG A 342 -18.27 2.81 -5.33
C ARG A 342 -19.46 3.67 -5.77
N ASN A 343 -20.06 4.42 -4.84
CA ASN A 343 -21.09 5.42 -5.15
C ASN A 343 -20.54 6.42 -6.19
N ARG A 344 -21.37 6.93 -7.10
CA ARG A 344 -20.90 7.78 -8.21
C ARG A 344 -20.13 9.04 -7.78
N TYR A 345 -20.38 9.56 -6.57
CA TYR A 345 -19.66 10.72 -6.02
C TYR A 345 -18.28 10.37 -5.46
N CYS A 346 -18.08 9.13 -4.99
CA CYS A 346 -16.83 8.60 -4.45
C CYS A 346 -15.74 8.38 -5.51
N ILE A 347 -16.13 8.14 -6.76
CA ILE A 347 -15.21 7.70 -7.82
C ILE A 347 -14.21 8.83 -8.18
N ASP A 348 -12.93 8.46 -8.16
CA ASP A 348 -11.76 9.31 -8.42
C ASP A 348 -11.60 10.46 -7.40
N LYS A 349 -11.72 10.15 -6.10
CA LYS A 349 -11.61 11.09 -4.97
C LYS A 349 -10.65 10.63 -3.87
N ASN A 350 -10.19 11.59 -3.05
CA ASN A 350 -9.50 11.43 -1.76
C ASN A 350 -8.26 10.50 -1.83
N TYR A 351 -7.28 10.83 -2.66
CA TYR A 351 -6.09 10.01 -2.88
C TYR A 351 -4.95 10.19 -1.85
N ALA A 352 -5.03 11.13 -0.91
CA ALA A 352 -3.97 11.39 0.07
C ALA A 352 -3.65 10.19 0.99
N GLY A 353 -2.38 10.04 1.38
CA GLY A 353 -1.98 9.07 2.40
C GLY A 353 -2.23 9.62 3.81
N VAL A 354 -1.52 10.69 4.15
CA VAL A 354 -1.52 11.33 5.48
C VAL A 354 -2.19 12.71 5.45
N LEU A 355 -1.92 13.54 4.44
CA LEU A 355 -2.38 14.93 4.39
C LEU A 355 -3.42 15.15 3.29
N ILE A 356 -4.70 15.30 3.67
CA ILE A 356 -5.80 15.56 2.73
C ILE A 356 -5.66 16.90 1.98
N ILE A 357 -4.69 17.75 2.39
CA ILE A 357 -4.34 18.98 1.68
C ILE A 357 -4.03 18.75 0.20
N TRP A 358 -3.48 17.60 -0.19
CA TRP A 358 -3.17 17.31 -1.60
C TRP A 358 -4.44 17.23 -2.44
N ASP A 359 -5.47 16.54 -1.97
CA ASP A 359 -6.77 16.47 -2.63
C ASP A 359 -7.48 17.83 -2.70
N ARG A 360 -7.27 18.69 -1.69
CA ARG A 360 -7.77 20.08 -1.71
C ARG A 360 -7.03 20.94 -2.74
N ILE A 361 -5.71 20.79 -2.87
CA ILE A 361 -4.86 21.52 -3.82
C ILE A 361 -5.14 21.08 -5.28
N PHE A 362 -5.37 19.79 -5.51
CA PHE A 362 -5.50 19.20 -6.84
C PHE A 362 -6.95 18.91 -7.27
N GLY A 363 -7.95 19.36 -6.51
CA GLY A 363 -9.37 19.30 -6.85
C GLY A 363 -10.00 17.90 -6.78
N THR A 364 -9.36 16.94 -6.10
CA THR A 364 -9.83 15.56 -5.92
C THR A 364 -10.45 15.31 -4.54
N PHE A 365 -10.61 16.35 -3.72
CA PHE A 365 -11.33 16.25 -2.45
C PHE A 365 -12.82 15.93 -2.66
N GLU A 366 -13.38 15.13 -1.76
CA GLU A 366 -14.82 14.97 -1.57
C GLU A 366 -15.15 14.69 -0.10
N ALA A 367 -16.28 15.23 0.38
CA ALA A 367 -16.78 14.99 1.73
C ALA A 367 -17.74 13.80 1.74
N GLU A 368 -17.81 13.07 2.86
CA GLU A 368 -18.82 12.02 3.05
C GLU A 368 -20.20 12.65 3.22
N ASN A 369 -21.16 12.22 2.39
CA ASN A 369 -22.46 12.89 2.25
C ASN A 369 -23.64 11.91 2.35
N GLU A 370 -23.49 10.73 1.76
CA GLU A 370 -24.48 9.64 1.79
C GLU A 370 -23.80 8.33 2.23
N LYS A 371 -24.60 7.32 2.58
CA LYS A 371 -24.11 6.00 2.98
C LYS A 371 -23.21 5.42 1.89
N VAL A 372 -21.94 5.21 2.23
CA VAL A 372 -20.97 4.60 1.33
C VAL A 372 -21.27 3.10 1.13
N VAL A 373 -21.13 2.63 -0.11
CA VAL A 373 -21.18 1.23 -0.53
C VAL A 373 -19.80 0.85 -1.06
N TYR A 374 -19.21 -0.23 -0.55
CA TYR A 374 -17.84 -0.65 -0.88
C TYR A 374 -17.81 -1.78 -1.92
N GLY A 375 -16.60 -2.24 -2.24
CA GLY A 375 -16.35 -3.21 -3.29
C GLY A 375 -16.16 -2.56 -4.65
N LEU A 376 -15.84 -3.36 -5.67
CA LEU A 376 -15.73 -2.84 -7.04
C LEU A 376 -17.12 -2.47 -7.60
N THR A 377 -17.13 -1.51 -8.52
CA THR A 377 -18.30 -1.17 -9.37
C THR A 377 -18.83 -2.38 -10.14
N HIS A 378 -17.96 -3.36 -10.44
CA HIS A 378 -18.31 -4.67 -10.98
C HIS A 378 -17.76 -5.77 -10.06
N PRO A 379 -18.58 -6.34 -9.15
CA PRO A 379 -18.12 -7.31 -8.15
C PRO A 379 -17.48 -8.58 -8.73
N ILE A 380 -16.40 -9.03 -8.09
CA ILE A 380 -15.64 -10.22 -8.49
C ILE A 380 -16.28 -11.54 -8.02
N ASN A 381 -17.15 -11.48 -7.01
CA ASN A 381 -17.89 -12.61 -6.42
C ASN A 381 -17.02 -13.85 -6.19
N THR A 382 -15.97 -13.70 -5.36
CA THR A 382 -15.04 -14.77 -5.01
C THR A 382 -14.18 -14.44 -3.78
N PHE A 383 -13.75 -15.47 -3.06
CA PHE A 383 -12.75 -15.42 -1.97
C PHE A 383 -11.38 -15.99 -2.41
N GLU A 384 -11.19 -16.22 -3.70
CA GLU A 384 -10.06 -16.98 -4.23
C GLU A 384 -8.90 -16.07 -4.69
N PRO A 385 -7.69 -16.24 -4.12
CA PRO A 385 -6.64 -15.22 -4.15
C PRO A 385 -6.09 -14.90 -5.54
N PHE A 386 -5.98 -15.85 -6.48
CA PHE A 386 -5.50 -15.53 -7.83
C PHE A 386 -6.53 -14.69 -8.60
N LYS A 387 -7.83 -15.01 -8.51
CA LYS A 387 -8.87 -14.19 -9.15
C LYS A 387 -8.96 -12.80 -8.49
N VAL A 388 -8.87 -12.73 -7.15
CA VAL A 388 -8.81 -11.46 -6.40
C VAL A 388 -7.62 -10.59 -6.86
N GLN A 389 -6.41 -11.16 -6.98
CA GLN A 389 -5.20 -10.42 -7.38
C GLN A 389 -5.15 -10.06 -8.88
N PHE A 390 -5.56 -10.98 -9.77
CA PHE A 390 -5.17 -10.91 -11.20
C PHE A 390 -6.32 -10.79 -12.21
N HIS A 391 -7.60 -10.88 -11.82
CA HIS A 391 -8.70 -10.85 -12.82
C HIS A 391 -8.68 -9.58 -13.70
N HIS A 392 -8.25 -8.44 -13.14
CA HIS A 392 -8.23 -7.18 -13.89
C HIS A 392 -7.12 -7.12 -14.94
N LEU A 393 -6.00 -7.82 -14.75
CA LEU A 393 -5.02 -8.04 -15.82
C LEU A 393 -5.62 -8.89 -16.97
N VAL A 394 -6.45 -9.89 -16.63
CA VAL A 394 -7.16 -10.70 -17.64
C VAL A 394 -8.16 -9.83 -18.41
N TYR A 395 -8.88 -8.94 -17.73
CA TYR A 395 -9.77 -7.95 -18.36
C TYR A 395 -9.01 -6.99 -19.29
N ILE A 396 -7.85 -6.45 -18.86
CA ILE A 396 -7.00 -5.60 -19.71
C ILE A 396 -6.53 -6.39 -20.94
N TRP A 397 -6.10 -7.64 -20.77
CA TRP A 397 -5.65 -8.49 -21.87
C TRP A 397 -6.75 -8.77 -22.89
N THR A 398 -7.94 -9.21 -22.46
CA THR A 398 -9.06 -9.50 -23.38
C THR A 398 -9.55 -8.23 -24.07
N THR A 399 -9.69 -7.12 -23.33
CA THR A 399 -10.10 -5.82 -23.86
C THR A 399 -9.06 -5.27 -24.84
N PHE A 400 -7.76 -5.41 -24.56
CA PHE A 400 -6.66 -5.03 -25.45
C PHE A 400 -6.75 -5.78 -26.78
N TRP A 401 -7.01 -7.09 -26.78
CA TRP A 401 -7.12 -7.86 -28.02
C TRP A 401 -8.41 -7.55 -28.79
N ALA A 402 -9.56 -7.43 -28.11
CA ALA A 402 -10.84 -7.10 -28.73
C ALA A 402 -10.91 -5.66 -29.30
N THR A 403 -10.21 -4.70 -28.70
CA THR A 403 -10.30 -3.28 -29.09
C THR A 403 -9.65 -3.02 -30.46
N PRO A 404 -10.37 -2.46 -31.45
CA PRO A 404 -9.81 -2.18 -32.78
C PRO A 404 -8.96 -0.90 -32.79
N GLY A 405 -7.89 -0.90 -33.61
CA GLY A 405 -7.00 0.25 -33.83
C GLY A 405 -5.81 0.32 -32.86
N PHE A 406 -4.60 0.54 -33.41
CA PHE A 406 -3.32 0.48 -32.67
C PHE A 406 -3.28 1.41 -31.44
N PHE A 407 -3.61 2.70 -31.61
CA PHE A 407 -3.63 3.67 -30.49
C PHE A 407 -4.73 3.42 -29.45
N ASN A 408 -5.83 2.75 -29.84
CA ASN A 408 -6.86 2.34 -28.90
C ASN A 408 -6.37 1.19 -28.01
N LYS A 409 -5.57 0.25 -28.55
CA LYS A 409 -4.96 -0.82 -27.74
C LYS A 409 -4.05 -0.27 -26.63
N PHE A 410 -3.22 0.74 -26.92
CA PHE A 410 -2.46 1.45 -25.87
C PHE A 410 -3.34 2.25 -24.91
N SER A 411 -4.46 2.80 -25.40
CA SER A 411 -5.43 3.50 -24.56
C SER A 411 -6.07 2.57 -23.50
N VAL A 412 -6.31 1.29 -23.82
CA VAL A 412 -6.78 0.28 -22.83
C VAL A 412 -5.79 0.11 -21.68
N ILE A 413 -4.49 0.30 -21.91
CA ILE A 413 -3.44 0.14 -20.87
C ILE A 413 -3.29 1.42 -20.02
N PHE A 414 -3.28 2.59 -20.67
CA PHE A 414 -2.80 3.84 -20.07
C PHE A 414 -3.86 4.92 -19.75
N LYS A 415 -5.12 4.70 -20.11
CA LYS A 415 -6.26 5.55 -19.68
C LYS A 415 -6.95 4.91 -18.46
N GLY A 416 -8.03 5.51 -17.95
CA GLY A 416 -8.74 4.98 -16.78
C GLY A 416 -9.50 3.69 -17.07
N PRO A 417 -9.90 2.93 -16.04
CA PRO A 417 -10.56 1.63 -16.21
C PRO A 417 -11.93 1.70 -16.93
N GLY A 418 -12.62 2.85 -16.89
CA GLY A 418 -13.85 3.08 -17.67
C GLY A 418 -13.64 3.46 -19.14
N TRP A 419 -12.39 3.54 -19.63
CA TRP A 419 -12.12 4.01 -20.99
C TRP A 419 -12.56 3.03 -22.09
N GLY A 420 -13.08 3.58 -23.19
CA GLY A 420 -13.29 2.88 -24.45
C GLY A 420 -13.19 3.83 -25.65
N PRO A 421 -13.14 3.33 -26.91
CA PRO A 421 -13.10 4.16 -28.10
C PRO A 421 -14.21 5.21 -28.12
N GLY A 422 -13.85 6.49 -28.32
CA GLY A 422 -14.77 7.63 -28.26
C GLY A 422 -15.03 8.22 -26.87
N LYS A 423 -14.68 7.53 -25.78
CA LYS A 423 -14.93 8.00 -24.39
C LYS A 423 -13.84 8.94 -23.85
N PRO A 424 -14.16 9.84 -22.89
CA PRO A 424 -13.19 10.63 -22.13
C PRO A 424 -12.16 9.76 -21.37
N ARG A 425 -11.02 10.34 -20.94
CA ARG A 425 -9.88 9.61 -20.33
C ARG A 425 -10.26 8.60 -19.25
N LEU A 426 -11.23 8.90 -18.39
CA LEU A 426 -11.60 8.05 -17.25
C LEU A 426 -12.85 7.19 -17.53
N GLY A 427 -13.46 7.33 -18.72
CA GLY A 427 -14.76 6.76 -19.05
C GLY A 427 -15.88 7.80 -18.98
N LEU A 428 -17.11 7.33 -18.74
CA LEU A 428 -18.31 8.14 -18.53
C LEU A 428 -18.87 7.83 -17.14
N ARG A 429 -19.27 8.85 -16.37
CA ARG A 429 -19.77 8.68 -15.00
C ARG A 429 -21.17 8.06 -14.96
N GLU A 430 -21.89 8.20 -16.07
CA GLU A 430 -23.23 7.71 -16.32
C GLU A 430 -23.26 6.18 -16.52
N GLU A 431 -22.14 5.59 -16.95
CA GLU A 431 -21.97 4.14 -17.12
C GLU A 431 -21.61 3.43 -15.80
N ILE A 432 -21.22 4.18 -14.77
CA ILE A 432 -20.96 3.63 -13.44
C ILE A 432 -22.31 3.22 -12.83
N PRO A 433 -22.45 1.97 -12.35
CA PRO A 433 -23.71 1.50 -11.75
C PRO A 433 -24.14 2.40 -10.59
N GLU A 434 -25.44 2.67 -10.51
CA GLU A 434 -26.04 3.27 -9.32
C GLU A 434 -26.06 2.25 -8.18
N VAL A 435 -25.95 2.75 -6.95
CA VAL A 435 -25.99 1.96 -5.72
C VAL A 435 -27.13 2.48 -4.87
N THR A 436 -27.87 1.60 -4.19
CA THR A 436 -29.00 1.98 -3.34
C THR A 436 -28.65 1.99 -1.85
N GLY A 437 -27.53 1.35 -1.48
CA GLY A 437 -27.20 1.07 -0.09
C GLY A 437 -27.95 -0.14 0.48
N GLU A 438 -28.77 -0.83 -0.32
CA GLU A 438 -29.47 -2.07 0.05
C GLU A 438 -28.78 -3.33 -0.49
N GLU A 439 -27.67 -3.19 -1.23
CA GLU A 439 -26.96 -4.33 -1.79
C GLU A 439 -26.49 -5.31 -0.73
N VAL A 440 -26.84 -6.59 -0.93
CA VAL A 440 -26.35 -7.69 -0.10
C VAL A 440 -24.98 -8.13 -0.63
N PRO A 441 -23.87 -7.89 0.10
CA PRO A 441 -22.54 -8.19 -0.39
C PRO A 441 -22.28 -9.72 -0.39
N PHE A 442 -21.43 -10.16 -1.32
CA PHE A 442 -21.15 -11.56 -1.61
C PHE A 442 -20.57 -12.29 -0.40
N SER A 443 -21.28 -13.31 0.10
CA SER A 443 -20.90 -14.08 1.30
C SER A 443 -20.94 -15.58 1.06
N SER A 444 -20.07 -16.31 1.73
CA SER A 444 -19.86 -17.75 1.57
C SER A 444 -21.01 -18.55 2.22
N PRO A 445 -21.80 -19.33 1.44
CA PRO A 445 -22.92 -20.11 1.96
C PRO A 445 -22.48 -21.42 2.66
N VAL A 446 -21.22 -21.53 3.08
CA VAL A 446 -20.68 -22.74 3.74
C VAL A 446 -21.16 -22.90 5.18
N SER A 447 -21.27 -24.16 5.62
CA SER A 447 -21.66 -24.51 6.98
C SER A 447 -20.62 -24.05 8.02
N TYR A 448 -21.08 -23.83 9.26
CA TYR A 448 -20.25 -23.38 10.38
C TYR A 448 -19.01 -24.27 10.62
N LEU A 449 -19.15 -25.60 10.48
CA LEU A 449 -18.02 -26.53 10.59
C LEU A 449 -16.95 -26.33 9.51
N LEU A 450 -17.35 -25.98 8.27
CA LEU A 450 -16.40 -25.67 7.20
C LEU A 450 -15.75 -24.28 7.40
N ARG A 451 -16.44 -23.32 8.04
CA ARG A 451 -15.83 -22.06 8.47
C ARG A 451 -14.75 -22.29 9.55
N ILE A 452 -15.03 -23.12 10.56
CA ILE A 452 -14.03 -23.52 11.56
C ILE A 452 -12.85 -24.22 10.89
N TYR A 453 -13.10 -25.16 9.97
CA TYR A 453 -12.04 -25.86 9.23
C TYR A 453 -11.15 -24.88 8.45
N ALA A 454 -11.74 -23.94 7.72
CA ALA A 454 -11.01 -22.92 6.98
C ALA A 454 -10.13 -22.05 7.92
N VAL A 455 -10.66 -21.61 9.07
CA VAL A 455 -9.91 -20.84 10.07
C VAL A 455 -8.74 -21.64 10.67
N VAL A 456 -8.94 -22.93 10.98
CA VAL A 456 -7.86 -23.79 11.49
C VAL A 456 -6.76 -23.98 10.44
N GLN A 457 -7.11 -24.26 9.19
CA GLN A 457 -6.12 -24.38 8.11
C GLN A 457 -5.42 -23.05 7.82
N PHE A 458 -6.11 -21.92 7.95
CA PHE A 458 -5.53 -20.59 7.81
C PHE A 458 -4.54 -20.27 8.95
N ALA A 459 -4.89 -20.56 10.21
CA ALA A 459 -4.01 -20.33 11.35
C ALA A 459 -2.74 -21.20 11.28
N LEU A 460 -2.85 -22.45 10.84
CA LEU A 460 -1.70 -23.32 10.58
C LEU A 460 -0.81 -22.76 9.44
N MET A 461 -1.42 -22.31 8.34
CA MET A 461 -0.71 -21.67 7.23
C MET A 461 0.02 -20.39 7.65
N LEU A 462 -0.60 -19.56 8.49
CA LEU A 462 0.00 -18.33 9.01
C LEU A 462 1.24 -18.61 9.88
N ALA A 463 1.24 -19.69 10.67
CA ALA A 463 2.42 -20.12 11.42
C ALA A 463 3.59 -20.52 10.48
N PHE A 464 3.32 -21.25 9.38
CA PHE A 464 4.35 -21.58 8.38
C PHE A 464 4.83 -20.36 7.58
N TYR A 465 3.98 -19.34 7.40
CA TYR A 465 4.35 -18.05 6.80
C TYR A 465 5.32 -17.27 7.70
N GLU A 466 5.01 -17.11 8.99
CA GLU A 466 5.92 -16.43 9.94
C GLU A 466 7.26 -17.18 10.09
N GLU A 467 7.23 -18.52 10.17
CA GLU A 467 8.43 -19.37 10.17
C GLU A 467 9.27 -19.15 8.89
N ALA A 468 8.65 -19.03 7.72
CA ALA A 468 9.35 -18.77 6.46
C ALA A 468 10.00 -17.38 6.41
N PHE A 469 9.43 -16.37 7.07
CA PHE A 469 10.01 -15.03 7.18
C PHE A 469 11.11 -14.93 8.24
N ALA A 470 10.97 -15.65 9.36
CA ALA A 470 11.97 -15.72 10.43
C ALA A 470 13.24 -16.43 9.95
N ASP A 471 13.11 -17.64 9.40
CA ASP A 471 14.24 -18.51 9.06
C ASP A 471 14.80 -18.27 7.64
N LYS A 472 14.36 -17.22 6.92
CA LYS A 472 14.67 -17.03 5.49
C LYS A 472 16.18 -17.04 5.13
N ALA A 473 17.05 -16.72 6.09
CA ALA A 473 18.50 -16.73 5.92
C ALA A 473 19.14 -18.12 6.15
N ALA A 474 18.44 -19.05 6.80
CA ALA A 474 18.88 -20.43 7.05
C ALA A 474 18.23 -21.45 6.09
N LEU A 475 17.09 -21.11 5.47
CA LEU A 475 16.40 -21.97 4.51
C LEU A 475 17.14 -22.02 3.16
N SER A 476 17.19 -23.21 2.55
CA SER A 476 17.64 -23.33 1.16
C SER A 476 16.60 -22.73 0.21
N GLN A 477 17.03 -22.22 -0.95
CA GLN A 477 16.15 -21.64 -1.96
C GLN A 477 15.05 -22.61 -2.44
N VAL A 478 15.37 -23.92 -2.47
CA VAL A 478 14.39 -24.97 -2.78
C VAL A 478 13.34 -25.10 -1.68
N THR A 479 13.75 -25.19 -0.40
CA THR A 479 12.80 -25.25 0.72
C THR A 479 11.94 -23.98 0.78
N LEU A 480 12.52 -22.81 0.55
CA LEU A 480 11.82 -21.53 0.54
C LEU A 480 10.75 -21.48 -0.57
N LEU A 481 11.10 -21.89 -1.79
CA LEU A 481 10.16 -22.01 -2.90
C LEU A 481 9.02 -23.02 -2.59
N LEU A 482 9.34 -24.17 -2.00
CA LEU A 482 8.34 -25.16 -1.60
C LEU A 482 7.38 -24.63 -0.52
N LYS A 483 7.88 -23.88 0.48
CA LYS A 483 7.04 -23.21 1.48
C LYS A 483 6.11 -22.18 0.83
N VAL A 484 6.63 -21.32 -0.06
CA VAL A 484 5.83 -20.31 -0.77
C VAL A 484 4.75 -20.94 -1.64
N CYS A 485 5.08 -21.99 -2.40
CA CYS A 485 4.10 -22.74 -3.19
C CYS A 485 3.02 -23.40 -2.29
N PHE A 486 3.38 -23.92 -1.12
CA PHE A 486 2.42 -24.49 -0.17
C PHE A 486 1.50 -23.45 0.48
N ILE A 487 2.02 -22.26 0.82
CA ILE A 487 1.23 -21.12 1.30
C ILE A 487 0.19 -20.72 0.24
N ILE A 488 0.64 -20.48 -1.00
CA ILE A 488 -0.23 -20.12 -2.13
C ILE A 488 -1.29 -21.20 -2.38
N LEU A 489 -0.91 -22.48 -2.39
CA LEU A 489 -1.84 -23.60 -2.53
C LEU A 489 -2.88 -23.64 -1.40
N THR A 490 -2.48 -23.31 -0.17
CA THR A 490 -3.38 -23.30 0.99
C THR A 490 -4.36 -22.15 0.96
N LEU A 491 -3.91 -20.92 0.66
CA LEU A 491 -4.80 -19.78 0.45
C LEU A 491 -5.80 -20.05 -0.69
N THR A 492 -5.33 -20.66 -1.78
CA THR A 492 -6.19 -21.01 -2.92
C THR A 492 -7.23 -22.08 -2.57
N SER A 493 -6.84 -23.11 -1.82
CA SER A 493 -7.77 -24.17 -1.39
C SER A 493 -8.84 -23.63 -0.43
N ILE A 494 -8.47 -22.77 0.51
CA ILE A 494 -9.41 -22.09 1.40
C ILE A 494 -10.40 -21.25 0.60
N GLY A 495 -9.93 -20.44 -0.36
CA GLY A 495 -10.80 -19.67 -1.26
C GLY A 495 -11.74 -20.55 -2.08
N PHE A 496 -11.27 -21.68 -2.62
CA PHE A 496 -12.09 -22.66 -3.34
C PHE A 496 -13.18 -23.28 -2.45
N LEU A 497 -12.88 -23.57 -1.18
CA LEU A 497 -13.83 -24.11 -0.20
C LEU A 497 -14.90 -23.07 0.16
N LEU A 498 -14.51 -21.81 0.38
CA LEU A 498 -15.44 -20.72 0.67
C LEU A 498 -16.34 -20.37 -0.53
N ASP A 499 -15.81 -20.41 -1.75
CA ASP A 499 -16.55 -20.28 -3.02
C ASP A 499 -17.45 -21.51 -3.32
N GLN A 500 -17.33 -22.62 -2.58
CA GLN A 500 -17.92 -23.93 -2.89
C GLN A 500 -17.64 -24.43 -4.33
N ARG A 501 -16.45 -24.18 -4.87
CA ARG A 501 -16.12 -24.57 -6.26
C ARG A 501 -16.19 -26.10 -6.42
N PRO A 502 -16.68 -26.64 -7.55
CA PRO A 502 -16.78 -28.10 -7.77
C PRO A 502 -15.48 -28.89 -7.60
N LYS A 503 -14.31 -28.24 -7.80
CA LYS A 503 -12.98 -28.84 -7.63
C LYS A 503 -12.37 -28.65 -6.22
N ALA A 504 -13.07 -28.00 -5.28
CA ALA A 504 -12.52 -27.64 -3.97
C ALA A 504 -12.08 -28.86 -3.15
N ALA A 505 -12.90 -29.93 -3.11
CA ALA A 505 -12.53 -31.17 -2.43
C ALA A 505 -11.25 -31.81 -3.02
N VAL A 506 -11.09 -31.78 -4.36
CA VAL A 506 -9.92 -32.35 -5.05
C VAL A 506 -8.66 -31.55 -4.72
N LEU A 507 -8.78 -30.21 -4.76
CA LEU A 507 -7.68 -29.30 -4.41
C LEU A 507 -7.26 -29.46 -2.94
N GLU A 508 -8.21 -29.67 -2.04
CA GLU A 508 -7.96 -29.83 -0.61
C GLU A 508 -7.35 -31.21 -0.26
N THR A 509 -7.78 -32.29 -0.91
CA THR A 509 -7.09 -33.58 -0.85
C THR A 509 -5.64 -33.46 -1.33
N PHE A 510 -5.43 -32.79 -2.47
CA PHE A 510 -4.09 -32.56 -3.01
C PHE A 510 -3.22 -31.71 -2.07
N ARG A 511 -3.75 -30.62 -1.51
CA ARG A 511 -3.05 -29.79 -0.52
C ARG A 511 -2.62 -30.59 0.71
N CYS A 512 -3.51 -31.42 1.26
CA CYS A 512 -3.17 -32.24 2.42
C CYS A 512 -2.11 -33.31 2.09
N LEU A 513 -2.11 -33.88 0.87
CA LEU A 513 -1.05 -34.78 0.39
C LEU A 513 0.29 -34.05 0.25
N VAL A 514 0.29 -32.84 -0.33
CA VAL A 514 1.49 -31.99 -0.45
C VAL A 514 2.03 -31.61 0.93
N PHE A 515 1.17 -31.30 1.91
CA PHE A 515 1.58 -31.05 3.29
C PHE A 515 2.37 -32.23 3.86
N LEU A 516 1.81 -33.45 3.83
CA LEU A 516 2.47 -34.63 4.39
C LEU A 516 3.78 -34.97 3.67
N MET A 517 3.85 -34.73 2.36
CA MET A 517 5.07 -34.88 1.57
C MET A 517 6.16 -33.89 2.06
N LEU A 518 5.85 -32.59 2.12
CA LEU A 518 6.78 -31.56 2.57
C LEU A 518 7.19 -31.71 4.04
N TYR A 519 6.27 -32.14 4.89
CA TYR A 519 6.52 -32.48 6.29
C TYR A 519 7.48 -33.68 6.42
N LYS A 520 7.21 -34.78 5.71
CA LYS A 520 8.06 -35.99 5.74
C LYS A 520 9.47 -35.76 5.20
N PHE A 521 9.63 -34.87 4.21
CA PHE A 521 10.96 -34.45 3.72
C PHE A 521 11.58 -33.28 4.52
N GLY A 522 10.93 -32.82 5.61
CA GLY A 522 11.48 -31.82 6.52
C GLY A 522 11.50 -30.37 5.99
N HIS A 523 10.80 -30.10 4.88
CA HIS A 523 10.61 -28.75 4.32
C HIS A 523 9.56 -27.92 5.07
N LEU A 524 8.62 -28.59 5.74
CA LEU A 524 7.70 -28.00 6.73
C LEU A 524 7.94 -28.69 8.08
N LYS A 525 7.98 -27.92 9.17
CA LYS A 525 8.15 -28.44 10.53
C LYS A 525 7.14 -27.78 11.47
N PRO A 526 6.60 -28.51 12.46
CA PRO A 526 5.62 -27.94 13.38
C PRO A 526 6.32 -26.95 14.31
N PHE A 527 5.81 -25.71 14.35
CA PHE A 527 6.30 -24.62 15.21
C PHE A 527 6.36 -24.99 16.71
N ILE A 528 5.52 -25.93 17.14
CA ILE A 528 5.64 -26.63 18.43
C ILE A 528 5.93 -28.11 18.15
N PRO A 529 7.10 -28.67 18.52
CA PRO A 529 7.47 -30.05 18.22
C PRO A 529 6.48 -31.12 18.74
N SER A 530 5.74 -30.88 19.83
CA SER A 530 4.73 -31.83 20.32
C SER A 530 3.48 -31.94 19.44
N LEU A 531 3.27 -31.02 18.48
CA LEU A 531 2.18 -31.11 17.50
C LEU A 531 2.48 -32.08 16.34
N SER A 532 3.70 -32.61 16.22
CA SER A 532 4.12 -33.56 15.16
C SER A 532 3.11 -34.71 14.99
N PHE A 533 2.83 -35.43 16.07
CA PHE A 533 1.89 -36.55 16.08
C PHE A 533 0.44 -36.12 15.76
N ALA A 534 0.03 -34.91 16.18
CA ALA A 534 -1.28 -34.38 15.87
C ALA A 534 -1.44 -34.07 14.36
N PHE A 535 -0.40 -33.56 13.70
CA PHE A 535 -0.40 -33.33 12.25
C PHE A 535 -0.39 -34.65 11.47
N GLU A 536 0.37 -35.64 11.94
CA GLU A 536 0.41 -37.00 11.35
C GLU A 536 -0.93 -37.75 11.44
N ILE A 537 -1.84 -37.36 12.34
CA ILE A 537 -3.23 -37.87 12.36
C ILE A 537 -4.18 -36.95 11.57
N PHE A 538 -4.10 -35.64 11.79
CA PHE A 538 -5.06 -34.66 11.25
C PHE A 538 -5.07 -34.62 9.73
N PHE A 539 -3.90 -34.61 9.09
CA PHE A 539 -3.82 -34.49 7.63
C PHE A 539 -4.26 -35.77 6.88
N PRO A 540 -3.92 -37.01 7.32
CA PRO A 540 -4.52 -38.22 6.75
C PRO A 540 -6.05 -38.29 6.90
N VAL A 541 -6.60 -37.85 8.03
CA VAL A 541 -8.06 -37.75 8.22
C VAL A 541 -8.67 -36.74 7.23
N CYS A 542 -8.02 -35.60 6.99
CA CYS A 542 -8.43 -34.65 5.97
C CYS A 542 -8.37 -35.26 4.55
N ILE A 543 -7.30 -35.98 4.21
CA ILE A 543 -7.15 -36.67 2.92
C ILE A 543 -8.28 -37.67 2.69
N ALA A 544 -8.60 -38.49 3.69
CA ALA A 544 -9.69 -39.47 3.60
C ALA A 544 -11.06 -38.79 3.43
N PHE A 545 -11.36 -37.78 4.24
CA PHE A 545 -12.63 -37.04 4.18
C PHE A 545 -12.83 -36.34 2.83
N TRP A 546 -11.84 -35.54 2.40
CA TRP A 546 -11.91 -34.81 1.14
C TRP A 546 -11.76 -35.71 -0.09
N GLY A 547 -11.06 -36.84 0.03
CA GLY A 547 -10.95 -37.84 -1.03
C GLY A 547 -12.28 -38.54 -1.30
N VAL A 548 -12.99 -38.95 -0.24
CA VAL A 548 -14.36 -39.50 -0.36
C VAL A 548 -15.33 -38.45 -0.91
N ARG A 549 -15.22 -37.18 -0.50
CA ARG A 549 -16.01 -36.07 -1.09
C ARG A 549 -15.70 -35.87 -2.57
N SER A 550 -14.43 -35.93 -2.97
CA SER A 550 -13.98 -35.81 -4.36
C SER A 550 -14.54 -36.92 -5.24
N MET A 551 -14.48 -38.17 -4.80
CA MET A 551 -15.04 -39.31 -5.53
C MET A 551 -16.56 -39.18 -5.70
N LYS A 552 -17.28 -38.76 -4.65
CA LYS A 552 -18.75 -38.53 -4.72
C LYS A 552 -19.16 -37.38 -5.65
N LEU A 553 -18.29 -36.39 -5.86
CA LEU A 553 -18.52 -35.32 -6.85
C LEU A 553 -18.19 -35.77 -8.28
N ALA A 554 -17.17 -36.62 -8.44
CA ALA A 554 -16.79 -37.18 -9.75
C ALA A 554 -17.78 -38.24 -10.28
N SER A 555 -18.49 -38.95 -9.40
CA SER A 555 -19.45 -40.01 -9.78
C SER A 555 -20.80 -39.51 -10.33
N GLY A 556 -21.04 -38.19 -10.33
CA GLY A 556 -22.33 -37.61 -10.69
C GLY A 556 -23.45 -37.89 -9.68
N PRO A 557 -24.67 -37.35 -9.91
CA PRO A 557 -25.80 -37.56 -9.03
C PRO A 557 -26.39 -38.97 -9.24
N TRP A 558 -26.16 -39.85 -8.26
CA TRP A 558 -27.10 -40.93 -8.02
C TRP A 558 -28.41 -40.33 -7.51
N LYS A 559 -29.54 -40.80 -8.06
CA LYS A 559 -30.89 -40.40 -7.65
C LYS A 559 -31.25 -40.98 -6.28
#